data_AF-A0A1V5X254-F1
#
_entry.id   AF-A0A1V5X254-F1
#
_cell.length_a   1.000
_cell.length_b   1.000
_cell.length_c   1.000
_cell.angle_alpha   90.00
_cell.angle_beta   90.00
_cell.angle_gamma   90.00
#
_symmetry.space_group_name_H-M   'P 1'
#
loop_
_entity.id
_entity.type
_entity.pdbx_description
1 polymer ?
#
loop_
_entity_poly.entity_id
_entity_poly.type
_entity_poly.pdbx_seq_one_letter_code
_entity_poly.pdbx_strand_id
1 'polypeptide(L)'
;MPNQELVNFIVKSLELGASQSDIKERLLSAGWKSWDIDVAFSFIEMDKRKHVGIEEHDIVGEFPEPVIEKIATLDDLVCDMLKRGKSRDEIFDELSDVYDYKEIKTAFDKNIAAEEKRMTPSASLGFIMVAMSFISFLSITWDKLAGDFRAYAIILFGLLYFIAGIYIKHKEKILVGGEVISFFSVLVFGVAIILLSDNSLASLAWTEDLVLWMFLIMMMGVVVDSIMILKFSIVVGMIPLLVIPFMMIKNGEPFFDKGMTSSGAYLIIASCSLLLTALLIGRKTR
;
A
#
# COMPACT_ATOMS: atom_id res chain seq x y z
N MET A 1 -25.24 0.51 27.59
CA MET A 1 -26.26 0.17 28.61
C MET A 1 -27.30 -0.72 27.96
N PRO A 2 -27.71 -1.84 28.58
CA PRO A 2 -28.70 -2.75 27.99
C PRO A 2 -30.08 -2.08 27.88
N ASN A 3 -30.88 -2.54 26.92
CA ASN A 3 -32.26 -2.08 26.75
C ASN A 3 -33.09 -2.48 27.98
N GLN A 4 -33.71 -1.49 28.66
CA GLN A 4 -34.47 -1.72 29.89
C GLN A 4 -35.70 -2.60 29.69
N GLU A 5 -36.37 -2.52 28.55
CA GLU A 5 -37.54 -3.37 28.25
C GLU A 5 -37.13 -4.85 28.13
N LEU A 6 -35.98 -5.10 27.52
CA LEU A 6 -35.40 -6.44 27.37
C LEU A 6 -34.99 -7.02 28.73
N VAL A 7 -34.31 -6.23 29.56
CA VAL A 7 -33.91 -6.63 30.91
C VAL A 7 -35.15 -6.97 31.76
N ASN A 8 -36.17 -6.11 31.74
CA ASN A 8 -37.41 -6.34 32.48
C ASN A 8 -38.13 -7.62 32.04
N PHE A 9 -38.16 -7.89 30.72
CA PHE A 9 -38.74 -9.12 30.19
C PHE A 9 -37.97 -10.37 30.64
N ILE A 10 -36.64 -10.35 30.60
CA ILE A 10 -35.80 -11.47 31.02
C ILE A 10 -35.96 -11.73 32.52
N VAL A 11 -35.91 -10.69 33.35
CA VAL A 11 -36.09 -10.81 34.81
C VAL A 11 -37.45 -11.45 35.13
N LYS A 12 -38.54 -10.93 34.56
CA LYS A 12 -39.89 -11.46 34.76
C LYS A 12 -40.02 -12.92 34.29
N SER A 13 -39.37 -13.27 33.18
CA SER A 13 -39.42 -14.64 32.65
C SER A 13 -38.64 -15.62 33.53
N LEU A 14 -37.51 -15.19 34.10
CA LEU A 14 -36.73 -15.97 35.07
C LEU A 14 -37.50 -16.16 36.39
N GLU A 15 -38.22 -15.14 36.86
CA GLU A 15 -39.09 -15.23 38.05
C GLU A 15 -40.24 -16.22 37.85
N LEU A 16 -40.73 -16.35 36.62
CA LEU A 16 -41.74 -17.33 36.23
C LEU A 16 -41.18 -18.76 36.02
N GLY A 17 -39.88 -18.97 36.25
CA GLY A 17 -39.23 -20.27 36.17
C GLY A 17 -38.86 -20.74 34.75
N ALA A 18 -38.87 -19.84 33.75
CA ALA A 18 -38.39 -20.18 32.42
C ALA A 18 -36.87 -20.38 32.40
N SER A 19 -36.39 -21.36 31.63
CA SER A 19 -34.95 -21.58 31.49
C SER A 19 -34.31 -20.48 30.62
N GLN A 20 -33.01 -20.21 30.82
CA GLN A 20 -32.29 -19.23 29.99
C GLN A 20 -32.34 -19.59 28.50
N SER A 21 -32.26 -20.87 28.15
CA SER A 21 -32.38 -21.34 26.77
C SER A 21 -33.75 -21.02 26.16
N ASP A 22 -34.84 -21.26 26.90
CA ASP A 22 -36.20 -20.98 26.42
C ASP A 22 -36.42 -19.48 26.20
N ILE A 23 -35.86 -18.65 27.08
CA ILE A 23 -35.93 -17.19 26.98
C ILE A 23 -35.16 -16.71 25.74
N LYS A 24 -33.95 -17.25 25.51
CA LYS A 24 -33.14 -16.91 24.32
C LYS A 24 -33.87 -17.27 23.03
N GLU A 25 -34.43 -18.47 22.94
CA GLU A 25 -35.16 -18.93 21.74
C GLU A 25 -36.38 -18.05 21.43
N ARG A 26 -37.16 -17.66 22.46
CA ARG A 26 -38.31 -16.77 22.31
C ARG A 26 -37.91 -15.36 21.85
N LEU A 27 -36.83 -14.82 22.39
CA LEU A 27 -36.34 -13.49 22.03
C LEU A 27 -35.77 -13.47 20.61
N LEU A 28 -35.02 -14.50 20.22
CA LEU A 28 -34.55 -14.67 18.83
C LEU A 28 -35.73 -14.78 17.86
N SER A 29 -36.76 -15.54 18.20
CA SER A 29 -37.99 -15.67 17.40
C SER A 29 -38.77 -14.35 17.29
N ALA A 30 -38.67 -13.49 18.30
CA ALA A 30 -39.27 -12.15 18.31
C ALA A 30 -38.41 -11.09 17.59
N GLY A 31 -37.30 -11.48 16.97
CA GLY A 31 -36.44 -10.59 16.17
C GLY A 31 -35.37 -9.84 16.98
N TRP A 32 -35.16 -10.19 18.25
CA TRP A 32 -34.05 -9.65 19.03
C TRP A 32 -32.73 -10.27 18.58
N LYS A 33 -31.68 -9.46 18.54
CA LYS A 33 -30.34 -9.94 18.15
C LYS A 33 -29.71 -10.72 19.31
N SER A 34 -29.00 -11.80 19.00
CA SER A 34 -28.35 -12.65 20.03
C SER A 34 -27.49 -11.86 21.03
N TRP A 35 -26.73 -10.89 20.53
CA TRP A 35 -25.84 -10.08 21.36
C TRP A 35 -26.60 -9.18 22.35
N ASP A 36 -27.74 -8.61 21.98
CA ASP A 36 -28.58 -7.80 22.88
C ASP A 36 -29.06 -8.64 24.06
N ILE A 37 -29.39 -9.90 23.76
CA ILE A 37 -29.85 -10.89 24.74
C ILE A 37 -28.70 -11.28 25.69
N ASP A 38 -27.51 -11.57 25.16
CA ASP A 38 -26.33 -11.95 25.95
C ASP A 38 -25.84 -10.79 26.87
N VAL A 39 -25.87 -9.56 26.36
CA VAL A 39 -25.56 -8.35 27.15
C VAL A 39 -26.59 -8.14 28.27
N ALA A 40 -27.87 -8.39 28.01
CA ALA A 40 -28.90 -8.29 29.05
C ALA A 40 -28.75 -9.38 30.13
N PHE A 41 -28.41 -10.63 29.77
CA PHE A 41 -28.16 -11.70 30.74
C PHE A 41 -26.95 -11.42 31.64
N SER A 42 -25.83 -10.99 31.05
CA SER A 42 -24.62 -10.64 31.82
C SER A 42 -24.86 -9.48 32.80
N PHE A 43 -25.64 -8.48 32.39
CA PHE A 43 -26.05 -7.38 33.26
C PHE A 43 -26.86 -7.88 34.49
N ILE A 44 -27.81 -8.79 34.28
CA ILE A 44 -28.63 -9.37 35.36
C ILE A 44 -27.79 -10.23 36.31
N GLU A 45 -26.80 -10.98 35.81
CA GLU A 45 -25.89 -11.77 36.65
C GLU A 45 -25.00 -10.89 37.54
N MET A 46 -24.52 -9.76 37.01
CA MET A 46 -23.72 -8.79 37.78
C MET A 46 -24.56 -8.12 38.87
N ASP A 47 -25.80 -7.75 38.56
CA ASP A 47 -26.71 -7.10 39.51
C ASP A 47 -27.10 -8.07 40.66
N LYS A 48 -27.34 -9.35 40.34
CA LYS A 48 -27.59 -10.39 41.36
C LYS A 48 -26.41 -10.59 42.30
N ARG A 49 -25.17 -10.53 41.81
CA ARG A 49 -23.97 -10.66 42.66
C ARG A 49 -23.80 -9.48 43.63
N LYS A 50 -24.29 -8.30 43.27
CA LYS A 50 -24.23 -7.11 44.13
C LYS A 50 -25.24 -7.15 45.30
N HIS A 51 -26.32 -7.90 45.14
CA HIS A 51 -27.36 -8.06 46.17
C HIS A 51 -27.21 -9.31 47.05
N VAL A 52 -26.38 -10.28 46.64
CA VAL A 52 -26.01 -11.45 47.46
C VAL A 52 -24.65 -11.17 48.07
N GLY A 53 -24.65 -10.57 49.27
CA GLY A 53 -23.44 -10.09 49.96
C GLY A 53 -22.32 -11.12 50.05
N ILE A 54 -21.30 -10.93 49.22
CA ILE A 54 -19.95 -11.45 49.45
C ILE A 54 -19.09 -10.23 49.76
N GLU A 55 -18.59 -10.21 50.99
CA GLU A 55 -17.73 -9.18 51.54
C GLU A 55 -16.55 -8.86 50.61
N GLU A 56 -16.37 -7.57 50.33
CA GLU A 56 -15.18 -7.01 49.70
C GLU A 56 -13.94 -7.41 50.51
N HIS A 57 -13.14 -8.32 49.95
CA HIS A 57 -11.75 -8.42 50.32
C HIS A 57 -10.91 -7.71 49.27
N ASP A 58 -10.16 -6.71 49.72
CA ASP A 58 -9.15 -5.95 49.00
C ASP A 58 -8.41 -6.79 47.94
N ILE A 59 -8.82 -6.60 46.69
CA ILE A 59 -7.93 -6.74 45.54
C ILE A 59 -8.12 -5.44 44.76
N VAL A 60 -7.24 -4.48 45.04
CA VAL A 60 -6.89 -3.43 44.07
C VAL A 60 -6.18 -4.16 42.92
N GLY A 61 -6.99 -4.80 42.07
CA GLY A 61 -6.63 -5.23 40.75
C GLY A 61 -7.27 -4.23 39.82
N GLU A 62 -6.46 -3.51 39.05
CA GLU A 62 -6.92 -2.72 37.93
C GLU A 62 -8.00 -3.50 37.17
N PHE A 63 -9.17 -2.88 37.04
CA PHE A 63 -10.22 -3.35 36.16
C PHE A 63 -9.58 -3.69 34.81
N PRO A 64 -9.64 -4.94 34.29
CA PRO A 64 -9.53 -5.10 32.86
C PRO A 64 -10.74 -4.37 32.30
N GLU A 65 -10.50 -3.27 31.59
CA GLU A 65 -11.53 -2.63 30.79
C GLU A 65 -12.25 -3.74 30.01
N PRO A 66 -13.60 -3.70 29.92
CA PRO A 66 -14.29 -4.58 29.01
C PRO A 66 -13.66 -4.37 27.64
N VAL A 67 -12.94 -5.37 27.14
CA VAL A 67 -12.55 -5.44 25.74
C VAL A 67 -13.87 -5.55 25.00
N ILE A 68 -14.43 -4.39 24.68
CA ILE A 68 -15.47 -4.24 23.68
C ILE A 68 -14.75 -4.66 22.40
N GLU A 69 -14.81 -5.96 22.10
CA GLU A 69 -14.49 -6.44 20.78
C GLU A 69 -15.58 -5.85 19.88
N LYS A 70 -15.29 -4.63 19.43
CA LYS A 70 -16.12 -3.81 18.55
C LYS A 70 -16.49 -4.74 17.41
N ILE A 71 -17.76 -5.12 17.28
CA ILE A 71 -18.23 -5.98 16.18
C ILE A 71 -17.73 -5.31 14.91
N ALA A 72 -16.68 -5.88 14.34
CA ALA A 72 -16.00 -5.27 13.23
C ALA A 72 -17.01 -5.30 12.08
N THR A 73 -17.48 -4.13 11.67
CA THR A 73 -18.32 -4.02 10.48
C THR A 73 -17.55 -4.61 9.30
N LEU A 74 -18.23 -5.02 8.21
CA LEU A 74 -17.52 -5.47 7.00
C LEU A 74 -16.45 -4.45 6.57
N ASP A 75 -16.75 -3.15 6.73
CA ASP A 75 -15.80 -2.07 6.51
C ASP A 75 -14.60 -2.14 7.48
N ASP A 76 -14.81 -2.39 8.77
CA ASP A 76 -13.74 -2.54 9.77
C ASP A 76 -12.89 -3.80 9.53
N LEU A 77 -13.52 -4.92 9.14
CA LEU A 77 -12.85 -6.18 8.80
C LEU A 77 -11.96 -6.01 7.58
N VAL A 78 -12.51 -5.44 6.50
CA VAL A 78 -11.74 -5.12 5.29
C VAL A 78 -10.61 -4.14 5.61
N CYS A 79 -10.87 -3.11 6.43
CA CYS A 79 -9.84 -2.17 6.86
C CYS A 79 -8.74 -2.83 7.70
N ASP A 80 -9.08 -3.75 8.60
CA ASP A 80 -8.09 -4.49 9.40
C ASP A 80 -7.27 -5.46 8.55
N MET A 81 -7.90 -6.18 7.61
CA MET A 81 -7.19 -7.05 6.68
C MET A 81 -6.24 -6.27 5.76
N LEU A 82 -6.67 -5.09 5.28
CA LEU A 82 -5.82 -4.17 4.52
C LEU A 82 -4.62 -3.70 5.36
N LYS A 83 -4.83 -3.28 6.62
CA LYS A 83 -3.74 -2.92 7.55
C LYS A 83 -2.79 -4.07 7.83
N ARG A 84 -3.28 -5.31 7.82
CA ARG A 84 -2.45 -6.51 7.99
C ARG A 84 -1.60 -6.79 6.75
N GLY A 85 -1.91 -6.16 5.61
CA GLY A 85 -1.18 -6.27 4.35
C GLY A 85 -1.70 -7.37 3.43
N LYS A 86 -2.93 -7.88 3.65
CA LYS A 86 -3.53 -8.87 2.77
C LYS A 86 -3.87 -8.27 1.42
N SER A 87 -3.62 -9.03 0.36
CA SER A 87 -3.97 -8.64 -1.01
C SER A 87 -5.48 -8.65 -1.21
N ARG A 88 -5.95 -7.95 -2.25
CA ARG A 88 -7.38 -7.92 -2.60
C ARG A 88 -7.91 -9.35 -2.79
N ASP A 89 -7.20 -10.18 -3.54
CA ASP A 89 -7.66 -11.53 -3.86
C ASP A 89 -7.77 -12.40 -2.60
N GLU A 90 -6.83 -12.29 -1.67
CA GLU A 90 -6.88 -12.99 -0.37
C GLU A 90 -8.06 -12.54 0.50
N ILE A 91 -8.37 -11.24 0.51
CA ILE A 91 -9.51 -10.68 1.26
C ILE A 91 -10.83 -11.17 0.66
N PHE A 92 -10.91 -11.22 -0.68
CA PHE A 92 -12.09 -11.72 -1.37
C PHE A 92 -12.29 -13.22 -1.12
N ASP A 93 -11.23 -14.03 -1.16
CA ASP A 93 -11.31 -15.47 -0.92
C ASP A 93 -11.80 -15.74 0.51
N GLU A 94 -11.22 -15.08 1.52
CA GLU A 94 -11.55 -15.29 2.93
C GLU A 94 -12.93 -14.75 3.34
N LEU A 95 -13.42 -13.70 2.69
CA LEU A 95 -14.75 -13.14 2.98
C LEU A 95 -15.86 -13.72 2.10
N SER A 96 -15.52 -14.44 1.02
CA SER A 96 -16.50 -14.99 0.07
C SER A 96 -17.43 -16.04 0.69
N ASP A 97 -16.97 -16.71 1.76
CA ASP A 97 -17.76 -17.70 2.48
C ASP A 97 -18.91 -17.08 3.29
N VAL A 98 -18.82 -15.78 3.60
CA VAL A 98 -19.72 -15.10 4.55
C VAL A 98 -20.50 -13.95 3.90
N TYR A 99 -19.91 -13.25 2.92
CA TYR A 99 -20.47 -12.06 2.32
C TYR A 99 -20.57 -12.17 0.79
N ASP A 100 -21.55 -11.47 0.22
CA ASP A 100 -21.68 -11.40 -1.24
C ASP A 100 -20.53 -10.59 -1.85
N TYR A 101 -20.08 -11.01 -3.03
CA TYR A 101 -19.00 -10.36 -3.78
C TYR A 101 -19.22 -8.85 -3.92
N LYS A 102 -20.47 -8.44 -4.14
CA LYS A 102 -20.83 -7.04 -4.34
C LYS A 102 -20.69 -6.22 -3.05
N GLU A 103 -20.94 -6.81 -1.89
CA GLU A 103 -20.78 -6.18 -0.59
C GLU A 103 -19.30 -6.02 -0.24
N ILE A 104 -18.51 -7.08 -0.42
CA ILE A 104 -17.05 -7.06 -0.21
C ILE A 104 -16.41 -5.98 -1.09
N LYS A 105 -16.77 -5.95 -2.38
CA LYS A 105 -16.25 -4.94 -3.30
C LYS A 105 -16.61 -3.52 -2.89
N THR A 106 -17.84 -3.30 -2.44
CA THR A 106 -18.29 -1.96 -2.03
C THR A 106 -17.56 -1.49 -0.77
N ALA A 107 -17.35 -2.38 0.22
CA ALA A 107 -16.58 -2.10 1.42
C ALA A 107 -15.10 -1.83 1.11
N PHE A 108 -14.53 -2.58 0.17
CA PHE A 108 -13.16 -2.41 -0.30
C PHE A 108 -12.95 -1.07 -1.02
N ASP A 109 -13.81 -0.76 -2.01
CA ASP A 109 -13.74 0.50 -2.76
C ASP A 109 -13.95 1.72 -1.85
N LYS A 110 -14.84 1.61 -0.84
CA LYS A 110 -15.07 2.66 0.16
C LYS A 110 -13.86 2.87 1.08
N ASN A 111 -13.21 1.80 1.53
CA ASN A 111 -12.02 1.89 2.37
C ASN A 111 -10.82 2.46 1.60
N ILE A 112 -10.61 2.04 0.34
CA ILE A 112 -9.57 2.63 -0.53
C ILE A 112 -9.83 4.12 -0.74
N ALA A 113 -11.06 4.52 -1.06
CA ALA A 113 -11.39 5.93 -1.25
C ALA A 113 -11.20 6.75 0.04
N ALA A 114 -11.45 6.15 1.22
CA ALA A 114 -11.20 6.78 2.51
C ALA A 114 -9.71 6.88 2.85
N GLU A 115 -8.91 5.89 2.43
CA GLU A 115 -7.45 5.85 2.61
C GLU A 115 -6.74 6.82 1.66
N GLU A 116 -7.18 6.91 0.40
CA GLU A 116 -6.75 7.97 -0.55
C GLU A 116 -7.05 9.36 0.00
N LYS A 117 -8.20 9.56 0.67
CA LYS A 117 -8.53 10.83 1.35
C LYS A 117 -7.70 11.08 2.62
N ARG A 118 -7.13 10.03 3.22
CA ARG A 118 -6.24 10.10 4.39
C ARG A 118 -4.77 10.21 4.03
N MET A 119 -4.40 10.25 2.74
CA MET A 119 -3.16 10.90 2.33
C MET A 119 -3.26 12.36 2.74
N THR A 120 -2.83 12.66 3.97
CA THR A 120 -2.63 14.02 4.40
C THR A 120 -1.66 14.66 3.41
N PRO A 121 -2.01 15.82 2.82
CA PRO A 121 -1.11 16.58 1.96
C PRO A 121 0.28 16.82 2.57
N SER A 122 0.44 16.65 3.90
CA SER A 122 1.71 16.70 4.60
C SER A 122 2.70 15.59 4.25
N ALA A 123 2.26 14.37 3.92
CA ALA A 123 3.16 13.28 3.59
C ALA A 123 3.79 13.46 2.19
N SER A 124 3.01 13.93 1.22
CA SER A 124 3.52 14.29 -0.11
C SER A 124 4.42 15.54 -0.04
N LEU A 125 4.09 16.52 0.80
CA LEU A 125 4.94 17.70 1.02
C LEU A 125 6.28 17.35 1.67
N GLY A 126 6.27 16.46 2.67
CA GLY A 126 7.48 15.93 3.29
C GLY A 126 8.36 15.23 2.25
N PHE A 127 7.75 14.50 1.34
CA PHE A 127 8.46 13.83 0.25
C PHE A 127 9.09 14.80 -0.76
N ILE A 128 8.33 15.83 -1.16
CA ILE A 128 8.83 16.88 -2.04
C ILE A 128 10.01 17.60 -1.38
N MET A 129 9.94 17.87 -0.06
CA MET A 129 11.04 18.48 0.68
C MET A 129 12.29 17.59 0.75
N VAL A 130 12.13 16.29 0.97
CA VAL A 130 13.26 15.34 0.97
C VAL A 130 13.89 15.27 -0.41
N ALA A 131 13.07 15.18 -1.46
CA ALA A 131 13.55 15.17 -2.84
C ALA A 131 14.28 16.46 -3.21
N MET A 132 13.72 17.62 -2.90
CA MET A 132 14.37 18.92 -3.12
C MET A 132 15.67 19.03 -2.32
N SER A 133 15.68 18.60 -1.06
CA SER A 133 16.86 18.63 -0.20
C SER A 133 17.97 17.74 -0.75
N PHE A 134 17.63 16.57 -1.28
CA PHE A 134 18.58 15.68 -1.93
C PHE A 134 19.13 16.27 -3.24
N ILE A 135 18.27 16.88 -4.07
CA ILE A 135 18.70 17.56 -5.31
C ILE A 135 19.60 18.77 -4.99
N SER A 136 19.24 19.59 -4.01
CA SER A 136 20.08 20.70 -3.54
C SER A 136 21.40 20.22 -2.97
N PHE A 137 21.38 19.14 -2.18
CA PHE A 137 22.60 18.50 -1.67
C PHE A 137 23.48 18.00 -2.81
N LEU A 138 22.92 17.27 -3.78
CA LEU A 138 23.65 16.84 -4.96
C LEU A 138 24.26 18.03 -5.69
N SER A 139 23.49 19.09 -5.93
CA SER A 139 23.97 20.29 -6.63
C SER A 139 25.12 21.02 -5.91
N ILE A 140 25.07 21.13 -4.58
CA ILE A 140 26.12 21.82 -3.79
C ILE A 140 27.37 20.96 -3.64
N THR A 141 27.18 19.65 -3.53
CA THR A 141 28.29 18.71 -3.29
C THR A 141 28.91 18.22 -4.60
N TRP A 142 28.23 18.47 -5.73
CA TRP A 142 28.62 18.03 -7.07
C TRP A 142 30.06 18.40 -7.39
N ASP A 143 30.41 19.69 -7.28
CA ASP A 143 31.71 20.20 -7.66
C ASP A 143 32.82 19.82 -6.66
N LYS A 144 32.45 19.43 -5.43
CA LYS A 144 33.39 19.13 -4.34
C LYS A 144 33.81 17.67 -4.28
N LEU A 145 33.00 16.75 -4.81
CA LEU A 145 33.35 15.34 -4.89
C LEU A 145 34.30 15.13 -6.07
N ALA A 146 35.40 14.40 -5.91
CA ALA A 146 36.36 14.18 -7.00
C ALA A 146 36.06 12.86 -7.75
N GLY A 147 35.99 12.91 -9.08
CA GLY A 147 35.99 11.74 -9.98
C GLY A 147 34.86 10.73 -9.76
N ASP A 148 35.17 9.46 -10.00
CA ASP A 148 34.25 8.30 -9.98
C ASP A 148 33.56 8.09 -8.63
N PHE A 149 34.11 8.63 -7.54
CA PHE A 149 33.52 8.57 -6.20
C PHE A 149 32.11 9.17 -6.14
N ARG A 150 31.81 10.15 -7.01
CA ARG A 150 30.47 10.73 -7.17
C ARG A 150 29.42 9.67 -7.45
N ALA A 151 29.69 8.83 -8.45
CA ALA A 151 28.75 7.83 -8.90
C ALA A 151 28.54 6.74 -7.84
N TYR A 152 29.61 6.27 -7.22
CA TYR A 152 29.52 5.28 -6.15
C TYR A 152 28.70 5.80 -4.96
N ALA A 153 28.86 7.07 -4.58
CA ALA A 153 28.08 7.66 -3.52
C ALA A 153 26.58 7.71 -3.85
N ILE A 154 26.20 8.13 -5.06
CA ILE A 154 24.79 8.20 -5.48
C ILE A 154 24.19 6.79 -5.56
N ILE A 155 24.92 5.83 -6.12
CA ILE A 155 24.48 4.42 -6.18
C ILE A 155 24.28 3.87 -4.77
N LEU A 156 25.22 4.11 -3.85
CA LEU A 156 25.11 3.68 -2.46
C LEU A 156 23.88 4.30 -1.78
N PHE A 157 23.66 5.61 -1.93
CA PHE A 157 22.47 6.28 -1.40
C PHE A 157 21.19 5.73 -2.01
N GLY A 158 21.13 5.54 -3.33
CA GLY A 158 19.99 4.93 -4.01
C GLY A 158 19.68 3.54 -3.45
N LEU A 159 20.71 2.73 -3.21
CA LEU A 159 20.57 1.38 -2.66
C LEU A 159 20.07 1.39 -1.21
N LEU A 160 20.58 2.32 -0.39
CA LEU A 160 20.09 2.52 0.98
C LEU A 160 18.62 2.97 1.01
N TYR A 161 18.22 3.90 0.14
CA TYR A 161 16.82 4.30 0.01
C TYR A 161 15.95 3.14 -0.47
N PHE A 162 16.42 2.33 -1.40
CA PHE A 162 15.68 1.17 -1.88
C PHE A 162 15.45 0.15 -0.77
N ILE A 163 16.50 -0.20 -0.01
CA ILE A 163 16.40 -1.10 1.15
C ILE A 163 15.45 -0.52 2.21
N ALA A 164 15.56 0.78 2.50
CA ALA A 164 14.67 1.45 3.46
C ALA A 164 13.21 1.40 3.00
N GLY A 165 12.95 1.60 1.70
CA GLY A 165 11.61 1.50 1.11
C GLY A 165 11.00 0.12 1.26
N ILE A 166 11.77 -0.93 0.93
CA ILE A 166 11.36 -2.34 1.14
C ILE A 166 11.11 -2.62 2.62
N TYR A 167 12.02 -2.19 3.49
CA TYR A 167 11.91 -2.38 4.94
C TYR A 167 10.63 -1.75 5.49
N ILE A 168 10.34 -0.50 5.12
CA ILE A 168 9.14 0.23 5.57
C ILE A 168 7.87 -0.40 5.00
N LYS A 169 7.89 -0.85 3.73
CA LYS A 169 6.74 -1.52 3.09
C LYS A 169 6.40 -2.83 3.81
N HIS A 170 7.40 -3.69 4.02
CA HIS A 170 7.15 -5.06 4.49
C HIS A 170 7.17 -5.22 6.02
N LYS A 171 8.08 -4.53 6.71
CA LYS A 171 8.25 -4.71 8.16
C LYS A 171 7.37 -3.79 8.97
N GLU A 172 7.30 -2.51 8.60
CA GLU A 172 6.48 -1.51 9.29
C GLU A 172 5.03 -1.46 8.77
N LYS A 173 4.72 -2.20 7.70
CA LYS A 173 3.39 -2.27 7.05
C LYS A 173 2.86 -0.91 6.57
N ILE A 174 3.74 0.08 6.37
CA ILE A 174 3.37 1.39 5.83
C ILE A 174 3.50 1.31 4.31
N LEU A 175 2.48 0.74 3.65
CA LEU A 175 2.51 0.40 2.23
C LEU A 175 2.89 1.61 1.35
N VAL A 176 2.14 2.71 1.50
CA VAL A 176 2.33 3.94 0.74
C VAL A 176 3.72 4.56 1.02
N GLY A 177 4.13 4.63 2.28
CA GLY A 177 5.42 5.20 2.66
C GLY A 177 6.59 4.44 2.03
N GLY A 178 6.55 3.10 2.10
CA GLY A 178 7.58 2.25 1.50
C GLY A 178 7.61 2.34 -0.03
N GLU A 179 6.46 2.46 -0.68
CA GLU A 179 6.38 2.63 -2.14
C GLU A 179 6.96 3.96 -2.61
N VAL A 180 6.66 5.06 -1.92
CA VAL A 180 7.19 6.38 -2.33
C VAL A 180 8.71 6.46 -2.08
N ILE A 181 9.21 5.87 -0.99
CA ILE A 181 10.66 5.78 -0.73
C ILE A 181 11.35 4.93 -1.80
N SER A 182 10.77 3.79 -2.15
CA SER A 182 11.27 2.95 -3.23
C SER A 182 11.25 3.69 -4.58
N PHE A 183 10.18 4.42 -4.86
CA PHE A 183 10.09 5.26 -6.07
C PHE A 183 11.17 6.35 -6.09
N PHE A 184 11.48 6.96 -4.95
CA PHE A 184 12.55 7.94 -4.87
C PHE A 184 13.92 7.32 -5.19
N SER A 185 14.20 6.12 -4.68
CA SER A 185 15.45 5.41 -5.01
C SER A 185 15.61 5.22 -6.53
N VAL A 186 14.52 4.91 -7.22
CA VAL A 186 14.48 4.73 -8.68
C VAL A 186 14.83 6.02 -9.42
N LEU A 187 14.38 7.18 -8.94
CA LEU A 187 14.78 8.48 -9.49
C LEU A 187 16.26 8.76 -9.27
N VAL A 188 16.77 8.46 -8.07
CA VAL A 188 18.20 8.62 -7.73
C VAL A 188 19.08 7.77 -8.64
N PHE A 189 18.69 6.53 -8.91
CA PHE A 189 19.41 5.67 -9.84
C PHE A 189 19.37 6.20 -11.28
N GLY A 190 18.25 6.75 -11.74
CA GLY A 190 18.17 7.38 -13.06
C GLY A 190 19.15 8.53 -13.22
N VAL A 191 19.19 9.40 -12.20
CA VAL A 191 20.15 10.49 -12.12
C VAL A 191 21.58 9.95 -12.12
N ALA A 192 21.88 8.90 -11.34
CA ALA A 192 23.20 8.27 -11.33
C ALA A 192 23.63 7.73 -12.71
N ILE A 193 22.73 7.06 -13.42
CA ILE A 193 22.99 6.49 -14.75
C ILE A 193 23.33 7.62 -15.74
N ILE A 194 22.52 8.68 -15.76
CA ILE A 194 22.74 9.83 -16.65
C ILE A 194 24.05 10.56 -16.31
N LEU A 195 24.41 10.63 -15.03
CA LEU A 195 25.63 11.32 -14.59
C LEU A 195 26.91 10.51 -14.82
N LEU A 196 26.82 9.18 -14.78
CA LEU A 196 27.91 8.27 -15.12
C LEU A 196 28.19 8.24 -16.62
N SER A 197 27.15 8.49 -17.40
CA SER A 197 27.24 8.65 -18.82
C SER A 197 27.85 10.02 -19.11
N ASP A 198 29.13 10.03 -19.50
CA ASP A 198 29.88 11.22 -19.92
C ASP A 198 29.37 11.81 -21.25
N ASN A 199 28.14 11.46 -21.63
CA ASN A 199 27.54 11.76 -22.91
C ASN A 199 26.86 13.12 -22.84
N SER A 200 27.36 14.05 -23.67
CA SER A 200 26.65 15.29 -23.91
C SER A 200 25.22 15.00 -24.43
N LEU A 201 24.24 15.79 -23.98
CA LEU A 201 22.85 15.79 -24.46
C LEU A 201 22.72 15.89 -26.00
N ALA A 202 23.79 16.31 -26.69
CA ALA A 202 23.86 16.41 -28.14
C ALA A 202 24.13 15.06 -28.84
N SER A 203 24.66 14.06 -28.14
CA SER A 203 24.88 12.70 -28.68
C SER A 203 23.60 11.86 -28.62
N LEU A 204 23.45 10.82 -29.45
CA LEU A 204 22.34 9.86 -29.30
C LEU A 204 22.49 8.93 -28.08
N ALA A 205 23.65 8.94 -27.43
CA ALA A 205 24.02 7.98 -26.40
C ALA A 205 23.21 8.14 -25.08
N TRP A 206 22.66 9.32 -24.78
CA TRP A 206 21.75 9.48 -23.63
C TRP A 206 20.45 8.68 -23.76
N THR A 207 20.09 8.25 -24.97
CA THR A 207 18.95 7.36 -25.17
C THR A 207 19.24 5.93 -24.71
N GLU A 208 20.51 5.50 -24.73
CA GLU A 208 20.97 4.23 -24.17
C GLU A 208 20.80 4.22 -22.65
N ASP A 209 21.17 5.32 -22.01
CA ASP A 209 21.03 5.53 -20.56
C ASP A 209 19.57 5.48 -20.10
N LEU A 210 18.65 6.04 -20.89
CA LEU A 210 17.23 5.99 -20.59
C LEU A 210 16.66 4.57 -20.70
N VAL A 211 17.13 3.78 -21.66
CA VAL A 211 16.72 2.36 -21.77
C VAL A 211 17.27 1.55 -20.60
N LEU A 212 18.51 1.80 -20.19
CA LEU A 212 19.09 1.19 -19.00
C LEU A 212 18.30 1.58 -17.73
N TRP A 213 17.94 2.86 -17.60
CA TRP A 213 17.12 3.34 -16.50
C TRP A 213 15.73 2.68 -16.51
N MET A 214 15.07 2.59 -17.66
CA MET A 214 13.80 1.85 -17.79
C MET A 214 13.92 0.40 -17.34
N PHE A 215 14.97 -0.31 -17.77
CA PHE A 215 15.20 -1.70 -17.36
C PHE A 215 15.34 -1.81 -15.83
N LEU A 216 16.12 -0.92 -15.23
CA LEU A 216 16.29 -0.86 -13.78
C LEU A 216 14.97 -0.57 -13.06
N ILE A 217 14.18 0.41 -13.53
CA ILE A 217 12.85 0.73 -12.99
C ILE A 217 11.97 -0.52 -13.02
N MET A 218 11.99 -1.27 -14.13
CA MET A 218 11.18 -2.47 -14.28
C MET A 218 11.59 -3.56 -13.29
N MET A 219 12.90 -3.84 -13.17
CA MET A 219 13.44 -4.80 -12.19
C MET A 219 13.05 -4.41 -10.76
N MET A 220 13.23 -3.14 -10.39
CA MET A 220 12.86 -2.63 -9.07
C MET A 220 11.34 -2.67 -8.82
N GLY A 221 10.54 -2.34 -9.83
CA GLY A 221 9.09 -2.39 -9.74
C GLY A 221 8.56 -3.81 -9.50
N VAL A 222 9.18 -4.82 -10.11
CA VAL A 222 8.89 -6.23 -9.85
C VAL A 222 9.31 -6.64 -8.44
N VAL A 223 10.52 -6.28 -8.01
CA VAL A 223 11.03 -6.64 -6.67
C VAL A 223 10.21 -6.02 -5.55
N VAL A 224 9.79 -4.76 -5.71
CA VAL A 224 8.99 -4.04 -4.70
C VAL A 224 7.50 -4.36 -4.83
N ASP A 225 7.10 -5.08 -5.88
CA ASP A 225 5.71 -5.30 -6.25
C ASP A 225 4.91 -3.99 -6.23
N SER A 226 5.40 -3.00 -6.99
CA SER A 226 4.78 -1.66 -7.07
C SER A 226 4.35 -1.33 -8.49
N ILE A 227 3.03 -1.29 -8.68
CA ILE A 227 2.40 -0.88 -9.93
C ILE A 227 2.78 0.56 -10.30
N MET A 228 2.99 1.43 -9.30
CA MET A 228 3.42 2.81 -9.54
C MET A 228 4.79 2.85 -10.23
N ILE A 229 5.77 2.11 -9.70
CA ILE A 229 7.12 2.03 -10.26
C ILE A 229 7.08 1.41 -11.67
N LEU A 230 6.28 0.36 -11.87
CA LEU A 230 6.10 -0.27 -13.18
C LEU A 230 5.44 0.67 -14.22
N LYS A 231 4.45 1.48 -13.82
CA LYS A 231 3.88 2.49 -14.72
C LYS A 231 4.89 3.57 -15.09
N PHE A 232 5.76 3.95 -14.15
CA PHE A 232 6.81 4.92 -14.41
C PHE A 232 7.84 4.39 -15.41
N SER A 233 8.17 3.10 -15.41
CA SER A 233 9.07 2.52 -16.42
C SER A 233 8.52 2.69 -17.84
N ILE A 234 7.18 2.56 -18.01
CA ILE A 234 6.53 2.79 -19.30
C ILE A 234 6.73 4.24 -19.74
N VAL A 235 6.54 5.20 -18.84
CA VAL A 235 6.73 6.63 -19.14
C VAL A 235 8.18 6.91 -19.57
N VAL A 236 9.16 6.37 -18.84
CA VAL A 236 10.58 6.54 -19.18
C VAL A 236 10.91 5.86 -20.52
N GLY A 237 10.38 4.66 -20.77
CA GLY A 237 10.58 3.92 -22.02
C GLY A 237 9.95 4.57 -23.26
N MET A 238 8.89 5.37 -23.08
CA MET A 238 8.29 6.14 -24.18
C MET A 238 9.19 7.27 -24.67
N ILE A 239 10.09 7.80 -23.83
CA ILE A 239 10.96 8.93 -24.20
C ILE A 239 11.91 8.53 -25.34
N PRO A 240 12.73 7.45 -25.24
CA PRO A 240 13.57 6.99 -26.35
C PRO A 240 12.76 6.70 -27.63
N LEU A 241 11.58 6.10 -27.50
CA LEU A 241 10.71 5.75 -28.64
C LEU A 241 10.24 6.98 -29.42
N LEU A 242 10.05 8.12 -28.76
CA LEU A 242 9.64 9.37 -29.42
C LEU A 242 10.84 10.19 -29.89
N VAL A 243 11.89 10.24 -29.08
CA VAL A 243 13.06 11.09 -29.33
C VAL A 243 13.90 10.55 -30.48
N ILE A 244 14.18 9.24 -30.52
CA ILE A 244 15.09 8.65 -31.52
C ILE A 244 14.55 8.92 -32.95
N PRO A 245 13.27 8.62 -33.27
CA PRO A 245 12.72 8.94 -34.59
C PRO A 245 12.71 10.44 -34.89
N PHE A 246 12.39 11.27 -33.89
CA PHE A 246 12.34 12.72 -34.08
C PHE A 246 13.72 13.31 -34.43
N MET A 247 14.77 12.88 -33.72
CA MET A 247 16.14 13.30 -33.99
C MET A 247 16.62 12.82 -35.37
N MET A 248 16.28 11.60 -35.77
CA MET A 248 16.61 11.09 -37.11
C MET A 248 15.96 11.91 -38.22
N ILE A 249 14.67 12.24 -38.08
CA ILE A 249 13.94 13.09 -39.04
C ILE A 249 14.60 14.47 -39.13
N LYS A 250 14.94 15.07 -37.99
CA LYS A 250 15.57 16.40 -37.94
C LYS A 250 16.93 16.43 -38.62
N ASN A 251 17.72 15.37 -38.46
CA ASN A 251 19.08 15.30 -39.00
C ASN A 251 19.13 14.82 -40.46
N GLY A 252 18.00 14.42 -41.05
CA GLY A 252 17.91 13.96 -42.44
C GLY A 252 18.60 12.62 -42.69
N GLU A 253 18.86 11.85 -41.63
CA GLU A 253 19.50 10.54 -41.75
C GLU A 253 18.47 9.48 -42.15
N PRO A 254 18.75 8.64 -43.16
CA PRO A 254 17.84 7.55 -43.52
C PRO A 254 17.70 6.59 -42.34
N PHE A 255 16.46 6.13 -42.09
CA PHE A 255 16.11 5.23 -40.98
C PHE A 255 16.93 3.92 -40.92
N PHE A 256 17.69 3.57 -41.96
CA PHE A 256 18.45 2.32 -42.09
C PHE A 256 19.87 2.49 -42.66
N ASP A 257 20.39 3.72 -42.78
CA ASP A 257 21.76 3.90 -43.28
C ASP A 257 22.77 4.05 -42.11
N LYS A 258 24.07 3.93 -42.42
CA LYS A 258 25.26 3.75 -41.55
C LYS A 258 25.28 4.34 -40.12
N GLY A 259 24.44 5.31 -39.75
CA GLY A 259 24.26 5.79 -38.37
C GLY A 259 23.40 4.87 -37.49
N MET A 260 22.63 3.97 -38.10
CA MET A 260 21.84 2.94 -37.41
C MET A 260 22.60 1.62 -37.18
N THR A 261 23.95 1.64 -37.24
CA THR A 261 24.75 0.44 -36.97
C THR A 261 24.66 0.06 -35.49
N SER A 262 23.66 -0.75 -35.19
CA SER A 262 23.50 -1.65 -34.04
C SER A 262 23.04 -1.10 -32.67
N SER A 263 23.07 0.19 -32.35
CA SER A 263 22.55 0.62 -31.03
C SER A 263 21.11 1.14 -31.10
N GLY A 264 20.79 2.12 -31.95
CA GLY A 264 19.46 2.74 -32.05
C GLY A 264 18.30 1.77 -32.36
N ALA A 265 18.47 0.88 -33.33
CA ALA A 265 17.44 -0.12 -33.67
C ALA A 265 17.22 -1.12 -32.52
N TYR A 266 18.31 -1.57 -31.90
CA TYR A 266 18.26 -2.50 -30.78
C TYR A 266 17.71 -1.84 -29.53
N LEU A 267 17.92 -0.54 -29.33
CA LEU A 267 17.30 0.25 -28.27
C LEU A 267 15.79 0.39 -28.46
N ILE A 268 15.32 0.61 -29.70
CA ILE A 268 13.89 0.63 -30.00
C ILE A 268 13.28 -0.76 -29.75
N ILE A 269 13.93 -1.83 -30.22
CA ILE A 269 13.46 -3.21 -29.98
C ILE A 269 13.48 -3.52 -28.48
N ALA A 270 14.53 -3.16 -27.75
CA ALA A 270 14.64 -3.34 -26.31
C ALA A 270 13.55 -2.55 -25.58
N SER A 271 13.34 -1.28 -25.95
CA SER A 271 12.27 -0.43 -25.43
C SER A 271 10.90 -1.06 -25.65
N CYS A 272 10.59 -1.45 -26.89
CA CYS A 272 9.34 -2.12 -27.22
C CYS A 272 9.16 -3.42 -26.42
N SER A 273 10.19 -4.27 -26.32
CA SER A 273 10.13 -5.54 -25.60
C SER A 273 9.91 -5.36 -24.10
N LEU A 274 10.56 -4.36 -23.50
CA LEU A 274 10.45 -4.04 -22.08
C LEU A 274 9.10 -3.39 -21.77
N LEU A 275 8.60 -2.54 -22.67
CA LEU A 275 7.27 -1.93 -22.54
C LEU A 275 6.18 -3.00 -22.66
N LEU A 276 6.32 -3.96 -23.58
CA LEU A 276 5.43 -5.13 -23.68
C LEU A 276 5.47 -5.97 -22.41
N THR A 277 6.66 -6.22 -21.86
CA THR A 277 6.85 -6.97 -20.61
C THR A 277 6.18 -6.25 -19.44
N ALA A 278 6.41 -4.96 -19.28
CA ALA A 278 5.79 -4.13 -18.25
C ALA A 278 4.25 -4.13 -18.36
N LEU A 279 3.71 -4.05 -19.58
CA LEU A 279 2.27 -4.11 -19.83
C LEU A 279 1.66 -5.48 -19.52
N LEU A 280 2.36 -6.57 -19.85
CA LEU A 280 1.92 -7.92 -19.54
C LEU A 280 1.91 -8.19 -18.04
N ILE A 281 2.96 -7.76 -17.32
CA ILE A 281 3.03 -7.84 -15.86
C ILE A 281 1.90 -7.02 -15.24
N GLY A 282 1.70 -5.77 -15.67
CA GLY A 282 0.65 -4.90 -15.14
C GLY A 282 -0.79 -5.36 -15.45
N ARG A 283 -0.99 -6.26 -16.41
CA ARG A 283 -2.30 -6.89 -16.66
C ARG A 283 -2.57 -8.09 -15.76
N LYS A 284 -1.53 -8.80 -15.30
CA LYS A 284 -1.66 -9.99 -14.46
C LYS A 284 -1.92 -9.64 -12.99
N THR A 285 -1.48 -8.47 -12.54
CA THR A 285 -1.68 -7.95 -11.18
C THR A 285 -2.97 -7.15 -11.00
N ARG A 286 -3.91 -7.21 -11.96
CA ARG A 286 -5.24 -6.59 -11.90
C ARG A 286 -6.34 -7.63 -11.75
#